data_AF-A0A1S8Y6Z4-F1
#
_entry.id   AF-A0A1S8Y6Z4-F1
#
_cell.length_a   1.000
_cell.length_b   1.000
_cell.length_c   1.000
_cell.angle_alpha   90.00
_cell.angle_beta   90.00
_cell.angle_gamma   90.00
#
_symmetry.space_group_name_H-M   'P 1'
#
loop_
_entity.id
_entity.type
_entity.pdbx_description
1 polymer ?
#
loop_
_entity_poly.entity_id
_entity_poly.type
_entity_poly.pdbx_seq_one_letter_code
_entity_poly.pdbx_strand_id
1 'polypeptide(L)'
;MEIKLVKYWKVELFGQQPESVITQMLAEKRKPFFTGYSKEQVNPQKLHGSEFISLAPSPDSLELQAIRLYRVGEIKCSPVYEQEADSFAEAAEPLIKWMAENTHPHHSAIVTSTGAELLMSERVHNTDK
;
A
#
# COMPACT_ATOMS: atom_id res chain seq x y z
N MET A 1 -1.15 9.52 23.30
CA MET A 1 -0.19 8.71 22.52
C MET A 1 -1.00 8.06 21.41
N GLU A 2 -0.79 8.48 20.18
CA GLU A 2 -1.56 8.02 19.02
C GLU A 2 -1.03 6.64 18.60
N ILE A 3 -1.89 5.61 18.60
CA ILE A 3 -1.51 4.26 18.20
C ILE A 3 -1.73 4.18 16.69
N LYS A 4 -0.65 4.25 15.92
CA LYS A 4 -0.70 4.03 14.47
C LYS A 4 -0.82 2.53 14.20
N LEU A 5 -1.92 2.11 13.58
CA LEU A 5 -2.15 0.73 13.20
C LEU A 5 -1.18 0.32 12.09
N VAL A 6 -0.53 -0.84 12.25
CA VAL A 6 0.32 -1.41 11.20
C VAL A 6 -0.59 -2.04 10.15
N LYS A 7 -0.56 -1.50 8.93
CA LYS A 7 -1.31 -2.01 7.76
C LYS A 7 -0.69 -3.30 7.26
N TYR A 8 0.64 -3.31 7.11
CA TYR A 8 1.43 -4.46 6.69
C TYR A 8 2.92 -4.25 7.00
N TRP A 9 3.73 -5.28 6.79
CA TRP A 9 5.18 -5.27 6.94
C TRP A 9 5.84 -5.29 5.58
N LYS A 10 6.72 -4.32 5.32
CA LYS A 10 7.65 -4.36 4.20
C LYS A 10 8.82 -5.26 4.56
N VAL A 11 9.08 -6.27 3.74
CA VAL A 11 10.13 -7.27 3.94
C VAL A 11 11.15 -7.14 2.81
N GLU A 12 12.35 -6.71 3.17
CA GLU A 12 13.48 -6.51 2.24
C GLU A 12 14.47 -7.67 2.45
N LEU A 13 14.74 -8.43 1.38
CA LEU A 13 15.66 -9.57 1.38
C LEU A 13 16.98 -9.19 0.74
N PHE A 14 18.07 -9.41 1.46
CA PHE A 14 19.43 -9.14 1.01
C PHE A 14 20.21 -10.45 0.86
N GLY A 15 21.13 -10.47 -0.11
CA GLY A 15 21.95 -11.64 -0.39
C GLY A 15 22.90 -11.99 0.76
N GLN A 16 23.75 -12.99 0.58
CA GLN A 16 24.89 -13.21 1.46
C GLN A 16 25.91 -12.06 1.29
N GLN A 17 26.60 -11.67 2.38
CA GLN A 17 27.63 -10.63 2.28
C GLN A 17 28.88 -11.18 1.59
N PRO A 18 29.57 -10.38 0.76
CA PRO A 18 30.90 -10.76 0.27
C PRO A 18 31.89 -10.78 1.45
N GLU A 19 32.75 -11.81 1.49
CA GLU A 19 33.73 -12.00 2.58
C GLU A 19 34.82 -10.92 2.65
N SER A 20 35.04 -10.18 1.55
CA SER A 20 36.10 -9.18 1.46
C SER A 20 35.68 -7.82 2.04
N VAL A 21 36.43 -7.37 3.05
CA VAL A 21 36.30 -6.04 3.69
C VAL A 21 36.50 -4.89 2.69
N ILE A 22 37.42 -5.03 1.73
CA ILE A 22 37.68 -3.99 0.72
C ILE A 22 36.44 -3.80 -0.18
N THR A 23 35.78 -4.91 -0.54
CA THR A 23 34.55 -4.88 -1.33
C THR A 23 33.38 -4.27 -0.55
N GLN A 24 33.34 -4.44 0.78
CA GLN A 24 32.32 -3.81 1.63
C GLN A 24 32.50 -2.29 1.73
N MET A 25 33.74 -1.78 1.77
CA MET A 25 34.01 -0.34 1.84
C MET A 25 33.73 0.40 0.52
N LEU A 26 33.85 -0.30 -0.61
CA LEU A 26 33.58 0.25 -1.96
C LEU A 26 32.13 0.03 -2.41
N ALA A 27 31.35 -0.78 -1.69
CA ALA A 27 29.98 -1.08 -2.06
C ALA A 27 29.06 0.14 -1.85
N GLU A 28 28.30 0.51 -2.87
CA GLU A 28 27.16 1.41 -2.72
C GLU A 28 26.17 0.87 -1.67
N LYS A 29 25.25 1.73 -1.20
CA LYS A 29 24.16 1.32 -0.30
C LYS A 29 23.53 0.02 -0.82
N ARG A 30 23.70 -1.05 -0.05
CA ARG A 30 23.27 -2.41 -0.40
C ARG A 30 21.79 -2.40 -0.77
N LYS A 31 21.46 -2.82 -1.98
CA LYS A 31 20.07 -2.91 -2.45
C LYS A 31 19.52 -4.31 -2.13
N PRO A 32 18.27 -4.44 -1.69
CA PRO A 32 17.64 -5.74 -1.55
C PRO A 32 17.49 -6.37 -2.94
N PHE A 33 17.69 -7.68 -3.05
CA PHE A 33 17.44 -8.39 -4.30
C PHE A 33 15.94 -8.68 -4.49
N PHE A 34 15.17 -8.64 -3.41
CA PHE A 34 13.72 -8.79 -3.42
C PHE A 34 13.10 -7.93 -2.32
N THR A 35 12.00 -7.25 -2.65
CA THR A 35 11.16 -6.54 -1.69
C THR A 35 9.75 -7.10 -1.81
N GLY A 36 9.20 -7.56 -0.70
CA GLY A 36 7.82 -8.04 -0.63
C GLY A 36 7.11 -7.58 0.62
N TYR A 37 5.88 -8.05 0.79
CA TYR A 37 4.97 -7.58 1.82
C TYR A 37 4.33 -8.76 2.55
N SER A 38 4.06 -8.57 3.84
CA SER A 38 3.42 -9.56 4.71
C SER A 38 2.46 -8.86 5.68
N LYS A 39 1.32 -9.47 5.99
CA LYS A 39 0.39 -8.94 7.01
C LYS A 39 0.96 -9.09 8.42
N GLU A 40 1.76 -10.13 8.65
CA GLU A 40 2.39 -10.42 9.93
C GLU A 40 3.88 -10.10 9.91
N GLN A 41 4.43 -9.80 11.08
CA GLN A 41 5.87 -9.62 11.23
C GLN A 41 6.57 -10.96 10.98
N VAL A 42 7.50 -10.97 10.01
CA VAL A 42 8.31 -12.15 9.72
C VAL A 42 9.27 -12.39 10.89
N ASN A 43 9.15 -13.56 11.52
CA ASN A 43 10.03 -13.98 12.61
C ASN A 43 11.14 -14.91 12.07
N PRO A 44 12.42 -14.52 12.12
CA PRO A 44 13.54 -15.35 11.67
C PRO A 44 13.59 -16.73 12.34
N GLN A 45 13.16 -16.84 13.60
CA GLN A 45 13.18 -18.12 14.32
C GLN A 45 12.22 -19.15 13.72
N LYS A 46 11.07 -18.69 13.20
CA LYS A 46 10.09 -19.54 12.53
C LYS A 46 10.54 -19.99 11.13
N LEU A 47 11.54 -19.32 10.56
CA LEU A 47 12.10 -19.66 9.26
C LEU A 47 13.19 -20.75 9.35
N HIS A 48 13.67 -21.09 10.56
CA HIS A 48 14.65 -22.16 10.72
C HIS A 48 14.08 -23.50 10.24
N GLY A 49 14.74 -24.11 9.26
CA GLY A 49 14.32 -25.36 8.63
C GLY A 49 13.34 -25.21 7.46
N SER A 50 12.87 -24.00 7.17
CA SER A 50 12.08 -23.74 5.97
C SER A 50 12.99 -23.59 4.74
N GLU A 51 12.57 -24.10 3.58
CA GLU A 51 13.31 -23.93 2.31
C GLU A 51 12.97 -22.60 1.62
N PHE A 52 11.76 -22.07 1.87
CA PHE A 52 11.23 -20.88 1.22
C PHE A 52 10.62 -19.90 2.22
N ILE A 53 10.60 -18.63 1.85
CA ILE A 53 9.74 -17.59 2.43
C ILE A 53 8.74 -17.13 1.36
N SER A 54 7.47 -17.01 1.73
CA SER A 54 6.40 -16.59 0.83
C SER A 54 6.00 -15.15 1.15
N LEU A 55 6.09 -14.25 0.18
CA LEU A 55 5.81 -12.82 0.34
C LEU A 55 4.93 -12.31 -0.81
N ALA A 56 4.05 -11.36 -0.53
CA ALA A 56 3.29 -10.68 -1.59
C ALA A 56 4.23 -9.73 -2.37
N PRO A 57 4.22 -9.72 -3.71
CA PRO A 57 5.09 -8.86 -4.52
C PRO A 57 4.69 -7.38 -4.46
N SER A 58 3.43 -7.09 -4.11
CA SER A 58 2.90 -5.75 -3.86
C SER A 58 1.97 -5.76 -2.63
N PRO A 59 1.71 -4.60 -2.00
CA PRO A 59 0.88 -4.53 -0.79
C PRO A 59 -0.54 -5.10 -0.95
N ASP A 60 -1.13 -4.91 -2.13
CA ASP A 60 -2.52 -5.30 -2.41
C ASP A 60 -2.64 -6.64 -3.16
N SER A 61 -1.50 -7.30 -3.42
CA SER A 61 -1.50 -8.58 -4.10
C SER A 61 -2.05 -9.69 -3.20
N LEU A 62 -2.97 -10.48 -3.75
CA LEU A 62 -3.44 -11.72 -3.15
C LEU A 62 -2.49 -12.90 -3.44
N GLU A 63 -1.60 -12.74 -4.42
CA GLU A 63 -0.64 -13.75 -4.82
C GLU A 63 0.62 -13.68 -3.95
N LEU A 64 1.13 -14.86 -3.57
CA LEU A 64 2.38 -15.01 -2.84
C LEU A 64 3.47 -15.54 -3.78
N GLN A 65 4.64 -14.90 -3.71
CA GLN A 65 5.85 -15.36 -4.38
C GLN A 65 6.74 -16.08 -3.37
N ALA A 66 7.18 -17.29 -3.70
CA ALA A 66 8.10 -18.08 -2.88
C ALA A 66 9.56 -17.76 -3.23
N ILE A 67 10.35 -17.35 -2.24
CA ILE A 67 11.77 -17.03 -2.36
C ILE A 67 12.58 -18.05 -1.58
N ARG A 68 13.61 -18.62 -2.22
CA ARG A 68 14.49 -19.61 -1.59
C ARG A 68 15.34 -18.97 -0.49
N LEU A 69 15.28 -19.52 0.71
CA LEU A 69 15.95 -18.98 1.89
C LEU A 69 17.47 -19.09 1.83
N TYR A 70 18.04 -20.07 1.11
CA TYR A 70 19.50 -20.19 0.96
C TYR A 70 20.16 -18.95 0.32
N ARG A 71 19.39 -18.15 -0.45
CA ARG A 71 19.87 -16.92 -1.09
C ARG A 71 19.84 -15.72 -0.13
N VAL A 72 19.13 -15.84 0.98
CA VAL A 72 18.88 -14.76 1.93
C VAL A 72 19.97 -14.78 2.99
N GLY A 73 20.81 -13.74 3.00
CA GLY A 73 21.77 -13.53 4.09
C GLY A 73 21.21 -12.66 5.20
N GLU A 74 20.30 -11.74 4.87
CA GLU A 74 19.74 -10.77 5.81
C GLU A 74 18.29 -10.44 5.42
N ILE A 75 17.42 -10.33 6.43
CA ILE A 75 16.02 -9.96 6.29
C ILE A 75 15.78 -8.70 7.10
N LYS A 76 15.32 -7.65 6.45
CA LYS A 76 14.90 -6.41 7.11
C LYS A 76 13.38 -6.28 7.03
N CYS A 77 12.74 -6.16 8.18
CA CYS A 77 11.31 -5.95 8.29
C CYS A 77 11.04 -4.52 8.78
N SER A 78 10.20 -3.78 8.08
CA SER A 78 9.81 -2.42 8.47
C SER A 78 8.28 -2.31 8.48
N PRO A 79 7.68 -1.81 9.57
CA PRO A 79 6.23 -1.64 9.63
C PRO A 79 5.79 -0.52 8.67
N VAL A 80 4.71 -0.76 7.94
CA VAL A 80 4.01 0.25 7.16
C VAL A 80 2.68 0.51 7.83
N TYR A 81 2.50 1.74 8.29
CA TYR A 81 1.33 2.17 9.04
C TYR A 81 0.22 2.62 8.08
N GLU A 82 -1.03 2.48 8.50
CA GLU A 82 -2.12 3.21 7.85
C GLU A 82 -1.85 4.71 7.93
N GLN A 83 -1.99 5.40 6.79
CA GLN A 83 -1.95 6.85 6.72
C GLN A 83 -3.39 7.37 6.70
N GLU A 84 -3.68 8.48 7.38
CA GLU A 84 -5.00 9.12 7.35
C GLU A 84 -5.42 9.53 5.93
N ALA A 85 -4.42 9.82 5.07
CA ALA A 85 -4.57 10.18 3.67
C ALA A 85 -4.92 9.04 2.71
N ASP A 86 -4.83 7.79 3.16
CA ASP A 86 -5.34 6.64 2.39
C ASP A 86 -6.87 6.51 2.51
N SER A 87 -7.54 7.39 3.26
CA SER A 87 -8.97 7.31 3.48
C SER A 87 -9.78 7.84 2.29
N PHE A 88 -10.93 7.22 2.04
CA PHE A 88 -11.88 7.66 1.03
C PHE A 88 -12.28 9.14 1.18
N ALA A 89 -12.24 9.66 2.41
CA ALA A 89 -12.59 11.06 2.70
C ALA A 89 -11.63 12.05 2.03
N GLU A 90 -10.31 11.82 2.12
CA GLU A 90 -9.31 12.68 1.47
C GLU A 90 -9.39 12.56 -0.05
N ALA A 91 -9.55 11.33 -0.58
CA ALA A 91 -9.73 11.11 -2.01
C ALA A 91 -10.99 11.78 -2.58
N ALA A 92 -12.04 11.95 -1.77
CA ALA A 92 -13.29 12.61 -2.16
C ALA A 92 -13.24 14.14 -2.10
N GLU A 93 -12.26 14.74 -1.41
CA GLU A 93 -12.19 16.19 -1.18
C GLU A 93 -12.17 17.03 -2.48
N PRO A 94 -11.38 16.69 -3.52
CA PRO A 94 -11.39 17.42 -4.79
C PRO A 94 -12.76 17.38 -5.48
N LEU A 95 -13.46 16.25 -5.40
CA LEU A 95 -14.80 16.09 -5.98
C LEU A 95 -15.82 16.94 -5.22
N ILE A 96 -15.80 16.90 -3.89
CA ILE A 96 -16.68 17.70 -3.04
C ILE A 96 -16.52 19.20 -3.36
N LYS A 97 -15.27 19.66 -3.45
CA LYS A 97 -14.96 21.05 -3.81
C LYS A 97 -15.51 21.39 -5.19
N TRP A 98 -15.24 20.56 -6.19
CA TRP A 98 -15.71 20.81 -7.56
C TRP A 98 -17.23 20.87 -7.63
N MET A 99 -17.94 19.97 -6.94
CA MET A 99 -19.41 19.98 -6.90
C MET A 99 -19.95 21.27 -6.26
N ALA A 100 -19.34 21.72 -5.17
CA ALA A 100 -19.74 22.96 -4.49
C ALA A 100 -19.55 24.20 -5.37
N GLU A 101 -18.52 24.20 -6.22
CA GLU A 101 -18.18 25.34 -7.09
C GLU A 101 -18.93 25.32 -8.43
N ASN A 102 -19.32 24.14 -8.94
CA ASN A 102 -19.75 23.98 -10.34
C ASN A 102 -21.17 23.41 -10.52
N THR A 103 -21.87 22.98 -9.46
CA THR A 103 -23.18 22.32 -9.58
C THR A 103 -24.27 23.01 -8.75
N HIS A 104 -25.54 22.85 -9.16
CA HIS A 104 -26.69 23.31 -8.36
C HIS A 104 -26.75 22.57 -7.01
N PRO A 105 -27.15 23.20 -5.89
CA PRO A 105 -27.20 22.59 -4.55
C PRO A 105 -28.06 21.32 -4.38
N HIS A 106 -28.82 20.92 -5.41
CA HIS A 106 -29.65 19.71 -5.41
C HIS A 106 -29.01 18.55 -6.18
N HIS A 107 -27.79 18.73 -6.68
CA HIS A 107 -26.99 17.63 -7.22
C HIS A 107 -26.43 16.80 -6.07
N SER A 108 -26.46 15.49 -6.23
CA SER A 108 -25.84 14.54 -5.31
C SER A 108 -25.02 13.54 -6.11
N ALA A 109 -23.84 13.17 -5.60
CA ALA A 109 -23.02 12.14 -6.21
C ALA A 109 -22.86 10.97 -5.25
N ILE A 110 -23.04 9.75 -5.76
CA ILE A 110 -22.76 8.51 -5.04
C ILE A 110 -21.49 7.92 -5.63
N VAL A 111 -20.45 7.81 -4.83
CA VAL A 111 -19.12 7.36 -5.27
C VAL A 111 -18.74 6.09 -4.52
N THR A 112 -18.23 5.11 -5.26
CA THR A 112 -17.73 3.84 -4.74
C THR A 112 -16.28 3.62 -5.21
N SER A 113 -15.66 2.50 -4.81
CA SER A 113 -14.32 2.14 -5.27
C SER A 113 -14.22 1.82 -6.76
N THR A 114 -15.35 1.61 -7.46
CA THR A 114 -15.35 1.15 -8.87
C THR A 114 -16.21 2.01 -9.79
N GLY A 115 -16.90 3.02 -9.28
CA GLY A 115 -17.80 3.85 -10.08
C GLY A 115 -18.34 5.06 -9.34
N ALA A 116 -18.97 5.95 -10.09
CA ALA A 116 -19.60 7.16 -9.59
C ALA A 116 -20.91 7.43 -10.35
N GLU A 117 -21.96 7.80 -9.62
CA GLU A 117 -23.28 8.16 -10.16
C GLU A 117 -23.64 9.57 -9.74
N LEU A 118 -24.08 10.41 -10.69
CA LEU A 118 -24.56 11.77 -10.43
C LEU A 118 -26.08 11.80 -10.53
N LEU A 119 -26.72 12.21 -9.44
CA LEU A 119 -28.16 12.43 -9.36
C LEU A 119 -28.45 13.91 -9.49
N MET A 120 -29.21 14.25 -10.53
CA MET A 120 -29.65 15.61 -10.82
C MET A 120 -31.16 15.67 -10.61
N SER A 121 -31.61 16.50 -9.66
CA SER A 121 -33.04 16.77 -9.47
C SER A 121 -33.40 18.09 -10.13
N GLU A 122 -33.95 18.02 -11.34
CA GLU A 122 -34.50 19.17 -12.05
C GLU A 122 -36.03 19.15 -11.99
N ARG A 123 -36.63 20.29 -11.64
CA ARG A 123 -38.09 20.49 -11.69
C ARG A 123 -38.40 21.67 -12.58
N VAL A 124 -39.10 21.41 -13.68
CA VAL A 124 -39.60 22.44 -14.60
C VAL A 124 -41.03 22.79 -14.20
N HIS A 125 -41.33 24.09 -14.11
CA HIS A 125 -42.69 24.58 -13.90
C HIS A 125 -43.15 25.31 -15.17
N ASN A 126 -44.27 24.86 -15.74
CA ASN A 126 -44.86 25.53 -16.90
C ASN A 126 -45.54 26.82 -16.43
N THR A 127 -45.09 27.95 -16.97
CA THR A 127 -45.60 29.29 -16.62
C THR A 127 -46.51 29.90 -17.68
N ASP A 128 -46.76 29.19 -18.79
CA ASP A 128 -47.65 29.65 -19.84
C ASP A 128 -49.10 29.63 -19.31
N LYS A 129 -49.74 30.80 -19.29
CA LYS A 129 -51.17 30.98 -19.01
C LYS A 129 -51.95 31.09 -20.31
#